data_AF-A0A929XSX0-F1
#
_entry.id   AF-A0A929XSX0-F1
#
_cell.length_a   1.000
_cell.length_b   1.000
_cell.length_c   1.000
_cell.angle_alpha   90.00
_cell.angle_beta   90.00
_cell.angle_gamma   90.00
#
_symmetry.space_group_name_H-M   'P 1'
#
loop_
_entity.id
_entity.type
_entity.pdbx_description
1 polymer ?
#
loop_
_entity_poly.entity_id
_entity_poly.type
_entity_poly.pdbx_seq_one_letter_code
_entity_poly.pdbx_strand_id
1 'polypeptide(L)'
;MPISQKKRITNDRYNAKCDAITIRPLKPAGERIRRSAKASGKSLQGYILDAIDEQIKKDEDGENIPQGLLSNLIEWLKEKNFSEDQILDCIEAIGKTSES
;
A
#
# COMPACT_ATOMS: atom_id res chain seq x y z
N MET A 1 15.07 -31.52 18.65
CA MET A 1 14.23 -32.68 18.28
C MET A 1 14.40 -32.95 16.79
N PRO A 2 14.73 -34.19 16.37
CA PRO A 2 14.79 -34.54 14.95
C PRO A 2 13.39 -34.53 14.35
N ILE A 3 13.23 -33.85 13.21
CA ILE A 3 11.97 -33.80 12.45
C ILE A 3 11.87 -35.06 11.61
N SER A 4 10.74 -35.78 11.67
CA SER A 4 10.49 -36.95 10.84
C SER A 4 10.51 -36.60 9.35
N GLN A 5 10.92 -37.54 8.49
CA GLN A 5 10.97 -37.31 7.03
C GLN A 5 9.64 -36.82 6.44
N LYS A 6 8.50 -37.35 6.92
CA LYS A 6 7.17 -36.91 6.49
C LYS A 6 6.90 -35.44 6.82
N LYS A 7 7.32 -34.99 8.01
CA LYS A 7 7.15 -33.60 8.44
C LYS A 7 8.09 -32.65 7.69
N ARG A 8 9.29 -33.11 7.30
CA ARG A 8 10.18 -32.36 6.39
C ARG A 8 9.53 -32.10 5.04
N ILE A 9 9.06 -33.14 4.35
CA ILE A 9 8.40 -33.00 3.03
C ILE A 9 7.20 -32.04 3.09
N THR A 10 6.42 -32.10 4.17
CA THR A 10 5.25 -31.22 4.35
C THR A 10 5.67 -29.77 4.55
N ASN A 11 6.67 -29.51 5.39
CA ASN A 11 7.23 -28.17 5.57
C ASN A 11 7.85 -27.64 4.27
N ASP A 12 8.57 -28.47 3.52
CA ASP A 12 9.19 -28.09 2.26
C ASP A 12 8.12 -27.69 1.22
N ARG A 13 7.02 -28.45 1.12
CA ARG A 13 5.88 -28.09 0.27
C ARG A 13 5.19 -26.80 0.67
N TYR A 14 5.11 -26.51 1.98
CA TYR A 14 4.54 -25.27 2.48
C TYR A 14 5.46 -24.09 2.16
N ASN A 15 6.74 -24.21 2.47
CA ASN A 15 7.75 -23.19 2.18
C ASN A 15 7.87 -22.90 0.69
N ALA A 16 7.69 -23.90 -0.18
CA ALA A 16 7.69 -23.71 -1.64
C ALA A 16 6.55 -22.80 -2.15
N LYS A 17 5.49 -22.59 -1.36
CA LYS A 17 4.40 -21.65 -1.68
C LYS A 17 4.63 -20.25 -1.12
N CYS A 18 5.53 -20.10 -0.15
CA CYS A 18 5.78 -18.84 0.52
C CYS A 18 6.95 -18.11 -0.14
N ASP A 19 6.81 -16.80 -0.36
CA ASP A 19 7.96 -15.96 -0.68
C ASP A 19 8.74 -15.60 0.60
N ALA A 20 10.05 -15.45 0.48
CA ALA A 20 10.96 -15.23 1.59
C ALA A 20 11.53 -13.80 1.59
N ILE A 21 10.84 -12.89 2.29
CA ILE A 21 11.28 -11.50 2.42
C ILE A 21 12.19 -11.34 3.63
N THR A 22 13.47 -11.04 3.39
CA THR A 22 14.45 -10.78 4.46
C THR A 22 14.70 -9.28 4.62
N ILE A 23 14.28 -8.71 5.76
CA ILE A 23 14.54 -7.30 6.11
C ILE A 23 15.59 -7.19 7.21
N ARG A 24 16.46 -6.18 7.12
CA ARG A 24 17.53 -5.92 8.10
C ARG A 24 17.52 -4.46 8.58
N PRO A 25 16.51 -4.04 9.35
CA PRO A 25 16.46 -2.69 9.88
C PRO A 25 17.58 -2.46 10.91
N LEU A 26 17.96 -1.20 11.10
CA LEU A 26 18.83 -0.81 12.22
C LEU A 26 18.22 -1.25 13.56
N LYS A 27 19.08 -1.58 14.54
CA LYS A 27 18.63 -2.08 15.85
C LYS A 27 17.53 -1.21 16.49
N PRO A 28 17.64 0.14 16.53
CA PRO A 28 16.59 0.98 17.11
C PRO A 28 15.25 0.88 16.37
N ALA A 29 15.28 0.80 15.03
CA ALA A 29 14.08 0.66 14.23
C ALA A 29 13.43 -0.71 14.45
N GLY A 30 14.23 -1.79 14.49
CA GLY A 30 13.74 -3.13 14.77
C GLY A 30 13.11 -3.27 16.16
N GLU A 31 13.67 -2.63 17.18
CA GLU A 31 13.07 -2.58 18.52
C GLU A 31 11.75 -1.84 18.54
N ARG A 32 11.68 -0.69 17.85
CA ARG A 32 10.46 0.09 17.75
C ARG A 32 9.34 -0.72 17.10
N ILE A 33 9.61 -1.40 15.98
CA ILE A 33 8.64 -2.27 15.30
C ILE A 33 8.20 -3.43 16.21
N ARG A 34 9.13 -4.11 16.90
CA ARG A 34 8.78 -5.19 17.84
C ARG A 34 7.90 -4.70 18.98
N ARG A 35 8.16 -3.51 19.52
CA ARG A 35 7.36 -2.91 20.57
C ARG A 35 5.94 -2.60 20.08
N SER A 36 5.81 -2.01 18.89
CA SER A 36 4.51 -1.74 18.27
C SER A 36 3.73 -3.02 18.00
N ALA A 37 4.36 -4.05 17.42
CA ALA A 37 3.74 -5.34 17.18
C ALA A 37 3.20 -5.97 18.47
N LYS A 38 4.00 -5.93 19.55
CA LYS A 38 3.59 -6.40 20.88
C LYS A 38 2.42 -5.60 21.44
N ALA A 39 2.42 -4.28 21.29
CA ALA A 39 1.34 -3.40 21.75
C ALA A 39 0.04 -3.68 20.98
N SER A 40 0.12 -4.00 19.69
CA SER A 40 -1.02 -4.38 18.86
C SER A 40 -1.48 -5.84 19.06
N GLY A 41 -0.79 -6.63 19.89
CA GLY A 41 -1.11 -8.05 20.10
C GLY A 41 -0.86 -8.95 18.89
N LYS A 42 -0.12 -8.47 17.88
CA LYS A 42 0.15 -9.18 16.63
C LYS A 42 1.53 -9.83 16.64
N SER A 43 1.73 -10.87 15.83
CA SER A 43 3.07 -11.39 15.55
C SER A 43 3.89 -10.32 14.80
N LEU A 44 5.22 -10.33 14.95
CA LEU A 44 6.07 -9.37 14.25
C LEU A 44 5.88 -9.41 12.73
N GLN A 45 5.81 -10.62 12.16
CA GLN A 45 5.61 -10.82 10.74
C GLN A 45 4.22 -10.32 10.28
N GLY A 46 3.16 -10.68 11.02
CA GLY A 46 1.80 -10.22 10.70
C GLY A 46 1.68 -8.70 10.79
N TYR A 47 2.28 -8.08 11.82
CA TYR A 47 2.29 -6.63 11.96
C TYR A 47 2.96 -5.92 10.77
N ILE A 48 4.06 -6.48 10.24
CA ILE A 48 4.76 -5.90 9.08
C ILE A 48 3.92 -6.06 7.81
N LEU A 49 3.36 -7.25 7.57
CA LEU A 49 2.53 -7.51 6.40
C LEU A 49 1.27 -6.64 6.39
N ASP A 50 0.55 -6.55 7.51
CA ASP A 50 -0.63 -5.71 7.64
C ASP A 50 -0.33 -4.23 7.34
N ALA A 51 0.81 -3.72 7.83
CA ALA A 51 1.22 -2.33 7.59
C ALA A 51 1.55 -2.07 6.11
N ILE A 52 2.11 -3.05 5.41
CA ILE A 52 2.40 -2.95 3.97
C ILE A 52 1.10 -3.06 3.18
N ASP A 53 0.20 -3.98 3.52
CA ASP A 53 -1.10 -4.13 2.87
C ASP A 53 -1.96 -2.88 3.03
N GLU A 54 -1.95 -2.25 4.21
CA GLU A 54 -2.64 -0.96 4.42
C GLU A 54 -2.03 0.16 3.56
N GLN A 55 -0.71 0.17 3.41
CA GLN A 55 -0.03 1.15 2.55
C GLN A 55 -0.37 0.93 1.06
N ILE A 56 -0.33 -0.33 0.59
CA ILE A 56 -0.73 -0.69 -0.77
C ILE A 56 -2.16 -0.27 -1.04
N LYS A 57 -3.08 -0.56 -0.11
CA LYS A 57 -4.48 -0.11 -0.22
C LYS A 57 -4.60 1.40 -0.30
N LYS A 58 -3.89 2.18 0.53
CA LYS A 58 -3.90 3.65 0.44
C LYS A 58 -3.38 4.17 -0.90
N ASP A 59 -2.37 3.49 -1.45
CA ASP A 59 -1.81 3.84 -2.75
C ASP A 59 -2.75 3.43 -3.91
N GLU A 60 -3.49 2.33 -3.78
CA GLU A 60 -4.48 1.84 -4.76
C GLU A 60 -5.83 2.58 -4.70
N ASP A 61 -6.31 2.90 -3.49
CA ASP A 61 -7.59 3.58 -3.21
C ASP A 61 -7.53 5.10 -3.50
N GLY A 62 -6.43 5.60 -4.06
CA GLY A 62 -6.37 6.93 -4.67
C GLY A 62 -6.11 8.10 -3.72
N GLU A 63 -5.70 7.87 -2.46
CA GLU A 63 -5.23 8.97 -1.59
C GLU A 63 -3.90 9.57 -2.07
N ASN A 64 -3.17 8.86 -2.92
CA ASN A 64 -1.94 9.34 -3.54
C ASN A 64 -2.25 9.97 -4.91
N ILE A 65 -2.53 11.28 -4.91
CA ILE A 65 -2.73 12.06 -6.14
C ILE A 65 -1.47 11.89 -7.02
N PRO A 66 -1.56 11.26 -8.22
CA PRO A 66 -0.39 11.01 -9.05
C PRO A 66 0.38 12.30 -9.33
N GLN A 67 1.70 12.26 -9.17
CA GLN A 67 2.52 13.42 -9.43
C GLN A 67 2.46 13.75 -10.94
N GLY A 68 1.76 14.84 -11.27
CA GLY A 68 1.46 15.24 -12.65
C GLY A 68 0.00 15.09 -13.07
N LEU A 69 -0.90 14.60 -12.21
CA LEU A 69 -2.34 14.49 -12.52
C LEU A 69 -2.92 15.82 -13.02
N LEU A 70 -2.66 16.92 -12.29
CA LEU A 70 -3.14 18.24 -12.67
C LEU A 70 -2.52 18.71 -13.99
N SER A 71 -1.22 18.48 -14.20
CA SER A 71 -0.54 18.85 -15.44
C SER A 71 -1.13 18.09 -16.63
N ASN A 72 -1.30 16.78 -16.51
CA ASN A 72 -1.86 15.92 -17.55
C ASN A 72 -3.32 16.26 -17.85
N LEU A 73 -4.10 16.58 -16.81
CA LEU A 73 -5.50 17.00 -16.95
C LEU A 73 -5.59 18.35 -17.69
N ILE A 74 -4.76 19.32 -17.31
CA ILE A 74 -4.71 20.63 -17.97
C ILE A 74 -4.29 20.48 -19.44
N GLU A 75 -3.32 19.64 -19.74
CA GLU A 75 -2.87 19.37 -21.11
C GLU A 75 -3.98 18.74 -21.95
N TRP A 76 -4.67 17.73 -21.41
CA TRP A 76 -5.83 17.11 -22.06
C TRP A 76 -7.00 18.08 -22.30
N LEU A 77 -7.31 18.95 -21.33
CA LEU A 77 -8.37 19.95 -21.47
C LEU A 77 -8.05 21.00 -22.54
N LYS A 78 -6.78 21.40 -22.63
CA LYS A 78 -6.28 22.30 -23.69
C LYS A 78 -6.37 21.65 -25.07
N GLU A 79 -6.01 20.37 -25.21
CA GLU A 79 -6.15 19.62 -26.48
C GLU A 79 -7.60 19.52 -26.94
N LYS A 80 -8.54 19.44 -26.01
CA LYS A 80 -9.98 19.37 -26.29
C LYS A 80 -10.64 20.74 -26.50
N ASN A 81 -9.85 21.82 -26.47
CA ASN A 81 -10.28 23.19 -26.75
C ASN A 81 -11.39 23.70 -25.81
N PHE A 82 -11.43 23.19 -24.57
CA PHE A 82 -12.33 23.68 -23.53
C PHE A 82 -11.98 25.13 -23.14
N SER A 83 -13.01 25.96 -22.92
CA SER A 83 -12.81 27.30 -22.38
C SER A 83 -12.49 27.25 -20.88
N GLU A 84 -11.84 28.29 -20.35
CA GLU A 84 -11.54 28.40 -18.92
C GLU A 84 -12.80 28.26 -18.05
N ASP A 85 -13.93 28.81 -18.50
CA ASP A 85 -15.23 28.68 -17.82
C ASP A 85 -15.71 27.22 -17.72
N GLN A 86 -15.55 26.42 -18.78
CA GLN A 86 -15.97 25.02 -18.78
C GLN A 86 -15.07 24.14 -17.91
N ILE A 87 -13.79 24.50 -17.79
CA ILE A 87 -12.84 23.84 -16.89
C ILE A 87 -13.22 24.12 -15.43
N LEU A 88 -13.56 25.37 -15.11
CA LEU A 88 -14.04 25.77 -13.79
C LEU A 88 -15.33 25.04 -13.41
N ASP A 89 -16.30 24.96 -14.33
CA ASP A 89 -17.55 24.23 -14.12
C ASP A 89 -17.32 22.73 -13.82
N CYS A 90 -16.37 22.09 -14.52
CA CYS A 90 -16.03 20.69 -14.30
C CYS A 90 -15.38 20.46 -12.92
N ILE A 91 -14.47 21.35 -12.50
CA ILE A 91 -13.82 21.26 -11.19
C ILE A 91 -14.83 21.51 -10.07
N GLU A 92 -15.74 22.47 -10.24
CA GLU A 92 -16.84 22.70 -9.30
C GLU A 92 -17.78 21.48 -9.18
N ALA A 93 -18.10 20.83 -10.29
CA ALA A 93 -18.94 19.63 -10.29
C ALA A 93 -18.27 18.47 -9.53
N ILE A 94 -16.97 18.25 -9.74
CA ILE A 94 -16.19 17.24 -9.03
C ILE A 94 -16.14 17.55 -7.52
N GLY A 95 -15.92 18.81 -7.14
CA GLY A 95 -15.90 19.23 -5.73
C GLY A 95 -17.23 18.94 -5.01
N LYS A 96 -18.36 19.26 -5.66
CA LYS A 96 -19.71 19.04 -5.12
C LYS A 96 -20.06 17.55 -4.97
N THR A 97 -19.48 16.66 -5.78
CA THR A 97 -19.71 15.21 -5.65
C THR A 97 -19.01 14.54 -4.46
N SER A 98 -18.03 15.20 -3.81
CA SER A 98 -17.36 14.64 -2.64
C SER A 98 -18.07 14.92 -1.30
N GLU A 99 -19.11 15.75 -1.32
CA GLU A 99 -19.91 16.13 -0.13
C GLU A 99 -21.23 15.35 0.02
N SER A 100 -21.51 14.34 -0.82
CA SER A 100 -22.73 13.50 -0.75
C SER A 100 -22.47 12.06 -0.34
#